data_AF-A0A5B6Z0U9-F1
#
_entry.id   AF-A0A5B6Z0U9-F1
#
_cell.length_a   1.000
_cell.length_b   1.000
_cell.length_c   1.000
_cell.angle_alpha   90.00
_cell.angle_beta   90.00
_cell.angle_gamma   90.00
#
_symmetry.space_group_name_H-M   'P 1'
#
loop_
_entity.id
_entity.type
_entity.pdbx_description
1 polymer ?
#
loop_
_entity_poly.entity_id
_entity_poly.type
_entity_poly.pdbx_seq_one_letter_code
_entity_poly.pdbx_strand_id
1 'polypeptide(L)'
;MQIKLRHLKGEDITSLQPKELMTIEEALENGLASVRDKQSEIVNMLRKNGKMLEEENKHLNYKLRWQQEMGMDGNVRDLENGYDHQRSVRDQFQPQMPFAFRVQPIQPNLQERI
;
A
#
# COMPACT_ATOMS: atom_id res chain seq x y z
N MET A 1 -41.70 -14.05 -6.15
CA MET A 1 -40.47 -13.24 -6.35
C MET A 1 -39.94 -13.32 -7.78
N GLN A 2 -39.84 -14.51 -8.39
CA GLN A 2 -39.30 -14.69 -9.75
C GLN A 2 -40.01 -13.88 -10.84
N ILE A 3 -41.35 -13.82 -10.84
CA ILE A 3 -42.12 -13.04 -11.82
C ILE A 3 -41.74 -11.56 -11.80
N LYS A 4 -41.57 -10.96 -10.60
CA LYS A 4 -41.14 -9.56 -10.46
C LYS A 4 -39.74 -9.33 -11.04
N LEU A 5 -38.82 -10.28 -10.87
CA LEU A 5 -37.49 -10.21 -11.45
C LEU A 5 -37.51 -10.31 -12.98
N ARG A 6 -38.41 -11.13 -13.54
CA ARG A 6 -38.64 -11.18 -14.98
C ARG A 6 -39.13 -9.84 -15.51
N HIS A 7 -40.10 -9.21 -14.84
CA HIS A 7 -40.59 -7.89 -15.23
C HIS A 7 -39.50 -6.82 -15.18
N LEU A 8 -38.69 -6.80 -14.13
CA LEU A 8 -37.54 -5.89 -14.01
C LEU A 8 -36.47 -6.14 -15.09
N LYS A 9 -36.41 -7.34 -15.67
CA LYS A 9 -35.52 -7.69 -16.78
C LYS A 9 -36.10 -7.38 -18.16
N GLY A 10 -37.35 -6.90 -18.24
CA GLY A 10 -38.03 -6.68 -19.53
C GLY A 10 -38.81 -7.89 -20.05
N GLU A 11 -39.01 -8.93 -19.25
CA GLU A 11 -39.76 -10.14 -19.62
C GLU A 11 -41.23 -10.05 -19.15
N ASP A 12 -42.17 -10.75 -19.82
CA ASP A 12 -43.62 -10.81 -19.51
C ASP A 12 -44.36 -9.45 -19.43
N ILE A 13 -43.80 -8.41 -20.05
CA ILE A 13 -44.27 -7.01 -19.95
C ILE A 13 -45.70 -6.80 -20.47
N THR A 14 -46.13 -7.58 -21.47
CA THR A 14 -47.46 -7.48 -22.09
C THR A 14 -48.61 -7.82 -21.14
N SER A 15 -48.32 -8.48 -20.02
CA SER A 15 -49.30 -8.82 -18.99
C SER A 15 -49.57 -7.70 -17.98
N LEU A 16 -48.77 -6.63 -18.01
CA LEU A 16 -48.79 -5.55 -17.03
C LEU A 16 -49.70 -4.38 -17.44
N GLN A 17 -50.30 -3.74 -16.43
CA GLN A 17 -51.05 -2.50 -16.64
C GLN A 17 -50.10 -1.30 -16.80
N PRO A 18 -50.52 -0.22 -17.49
CA PRO A 18 -49.69 0.98 -17.67
C PRO A 18 -49.15 1.57 -16.36
N LYS A 19 -49.92 1.52 -15.27
CA LYS A 19 -49.46 1.99 -13.95
C LYS A 19 -48.30 1.15 -13.40
N GLU A 20 -48.36 -0.16 -13.58
CA GLU A 20 -47.30 -1.07 -13.11
C GLU A 20 -46.02 -0.86 -13.93
N LEU A 21 -46.17 -0.64 -15.23
CA LEU A 21 -45.06 -0.27 -16.12
C LEU A 21 -44.34 1.00 -15.67
N MET A 22 -45.09 2.08 -15.39
CA MET A 22 -44.51 3.34 -14.88
C MET A 22 -43.73 3.13 -13.58
N THR A 23 -44.28 2.33 -12.65
CA THR A 23 -43.58 2.06 -11.38
C THR A 23 -42.28 1.27 -11.57
N ILE A 24 -42.23 0.38 -12.56
CA ILE A 24 -41.02 -0.38 -12.89
C ILE A 24 -39.99 0.53 -13.55
N GLU A 25 -40.41 1.38 -14.48
CA GLU A 25 -39.55 2.36 -15.15
C GLU A 25 -38.88 3.28 -14.13
N GLU A 26 -39.66 3.92 -13.25
CA GLU A 26 -39.15 4.80 -12.20
C GLU A 26 -38.18 4.06 -11.26
N ALA A 27 -38.52 2.82 -10.85
CA ALA A 27 -37.64 2.03 -9.99
C ALA A 27 -36.32 1.66 -10.68
N LEU A 28 -36.35 1.32 -11.98
CA LEU A 28 -35.15 0.99 -12.76
C LEU A 28 -34.30 2.23 -13.03
N GLU A 29 -34.91 3.36 -13.35
CA GLU A 29 -34.20 4.62 -13.56
C GLU A 29 -33.48 5.08 -12.28
N ASN A 30 -34.19 5.09 -11.15
CA ASN A 30 -33.62 5.43 -9.85
C ASN A 30 -32.53 4.43 -9.43
N GLY A 31 -32.78 3.14 -9.63
CA GLY A 31 -31.80 2.08 -9.34
C GLY A 31 -30.52 2.23 -10.17
N LEU A 32 -30.66 2.51 -11.47
CA LEU A 32 -29.54 2.74 -12.38
C LEU A 32 -28.74 3.98 -11.98
N ALA A 33 -29.42 5.08 -11.66
CA ALA A 33 -28.78 6.31 -11.19
C ALA A 33 -27.97 6.05 -9.91
N SER A 34 -28.58 5.40 -8.92
CA SER A 34 -27.89 5.06 -7.66
C SER A 34 -26.67 4.15 -7.86
N VAL A 35 -26.76 3.17 -8.76
CA VAL A 35 -25.61 2.30 -9.08
C VAL A 35 -24.49 3.09 -9.74
N ARG A 36 -24.81 3.97 -10.70
CA ARG A 36 -23.81 4.84 -11.37
C ARG A 36 -23.13 5.78 -10.38
N ASP A 37 -23.89 6.38 -9.47
CA ASP A 37 -23.34 7.27 -8.45
C ASP A 37 -22.37 6.53 -7.53
N LYS A 38 -22.73 5.34 -7.05
CA LYS A 38 -21.85 4.50 -6.24
C LYS A 38 -20.59 4.08 -7.00
N GLN A 39 -20.70 3.72 -8.27
CA GLN A 39 -19.54 3.38 -9.11
C GLN A 39 -18.60 4.58 -9.24
N SER A 40 -19.15 5.78 -9.50
CA SER A 40 -18.38 7.01 -9.57
C SER A 40 -17.67 7.34 -8.25
N GLU A 41 -18.37 7.19 -7.12
CA GLU A 41 -17.82 7.41 -5.78
C GLU A 41 -16.62 6.50 -5.49
N ILE A 42 -16.73 5.20 -5.80
CA ILE A 42 -15.64 4.23 -5.66
C ILE A 42 -14.43 4.63 -6.49
N VAL A 43 -14.63 4.98 -7.76
CA VAL A 43 -13.53 5.42 -8.65
C VAL A 43 -12.86 6.67 -8.11
N ASN A 44 -13.63 7.63 -7.61
CA ASN A 44 -13.10 8.87 -7.03
C ASN A 44 -12.30 8.61 -5.75
N MET A 45 -12.78 7.71 -4.89
CA MET A 45 -12.08 7.29 -3.67
C MET A 45 -10.76 6.60 -4.01
N LEU A 46 -10.76 5.63 -4.93
CA LEU A 46 -9.54 4.94 -5.37
C LEU A 46 -8.52 5.93 -5.96
N ARG A 47 -8.98 6.89 -6.77
CA ARG A 47 -8.11 7.95 -7.33
C ARG A 47 -7.49 8.81 -6.23
N LYS A 48 -8.26 9.23 -5.23
CA LYS A 48 -7.75 10.01 -4.09
C LYS A 48 -6.73 9.20 -3.28
N ASN A 49 -7.04 7.95 -2.96
CA ASN A 49 -6.14 7.07 -2.23
C ASN A 49 -4.82 6.84 -2.99
N GLY A 50 -4.89 6.63 -4.31
CA GLY A 50 -3.71 6.51 -5.15
C GLY A 50 -2.79 7.74 -5.09
N LYS A 51 -3.36 8.95 -5.17
CA LYS A 51 -2.59 10.20 -5.04
C LYS A 51 -1.92 10.33 -3.67
N MET A 52 -2.66 10.05 -2.59
CA MET A 52 -2.11 10.13 -1.22
C MET A 52 -0.97 9.13 -1.03
N LEU A 53 -1.12 7.90 -1.52
CA LEU A 53 -0.07 6.88 -1.46
C LEU A 53 1.17 7.27 -2.27
N GLU A 54 0.98 7.87 -3.45
CA GLU A 54 2.09 8.35 -4.27
C GLU A 54 2.85 9.49 -3.57
N GLU A 55 2.14 10.44 -2.98
CA GLU A 55 2.71 11.55 -2.22
C GLU A 55 3.47 11.06 -0.97
N GLU A 56 2.88 10.14 -0.21
CA GLU A 56 3.52 9.55 0.96
C GLU A 56 4.77 8.76 0.57
N ASN A 57 4.69 7.93 -0.48
CA ASN A 57 5.84 7.17 -0.97
C ASN A 57 6.96 8.11 -1.44
N LYS A 58 6.62 9.19 -2.15
CA LYS A 58 7.59 10.23 -2.53
C LYS A 58 8.24 10.88 -1.30
N HIS A 59 7.45 11.22 -0.29
CA HIS A 59 7.95 11.79 0.96
C HIS A 59 8.89 10.84 1.71
N LEU A 60 8.53 9.56 1.82
CA LEU A 60 9.36 8.54 2.44
C LEU A 60 10.66 8.31 1.67
N ASN A 61 10.61 8.28 0.34
CA ASN A 61 11.81 8.20 -0.51
C ASN A 61 12.75 9.39 -0.30
N TYR A 62 12.23 10.60 -0.13
CA TYR A 62 13.07 11.75 0.21
C TYR A 62 13.72 11.60 1.58
N LYS A 63 12.98 11.15 2.61
CA LYS A 63 13.58 10.90 3.94
C LYS A 63 14.66 9.84 3.88
N LEU A 64 14.41 8.74 3.17
CA LEU A 64 15.37 7.65 3.01
C LEU A 64 16.64 8.14 2.31
N ARG A 65 16.49 8.89 1.22
CA ARG A 65 17.61 9.51 0.50
C ARG A 65 18.40 10.45 1.41
N TRP A 66 17.71 11.34 2.12
CA TRP A 66 18.34 12.28 3.05
C TRP A 66 19.10 11.55 4.16
N GLN A 67 18.55 10.47 4.71
CA GLN A 67 19.23 9.64 5.71
C GLN A 67 20.45 8.93 5.13
N GLN A 68 20.38 8.44 3.88
CA GLN A 68 21.52 7.80 3.22
C GLN A 68 22.64 8.82 2.93
N GLU A 69 22.31 10.01 2.46
CA GLU A 69 23.25 11.10 2.22
C GLU A 69 23.90 11.58 3.52
N MET A 70 23.13 11.77 4.60
CA MET A 70 23.67 12.12 5.92
C MET A 70 24.50 11.00 6.56
N GLY A 71 24.12 9.73 6.34
CA GLY A 71 24.90 8.57 6.77
C GLY A 71 26.21 8.41 5.99
N MET A 72 26.29 8.94 4.77
CA MET A 72 27.54 9.03 4.01
C MET A 72 28.36 10.28 4.40
N ASP A 73 27.74 11.45 4.61
CA ASP A 73 28.44 12.68 5.02
C ASP A 73 29.00 12.60 6.45
N GLY A 74 28.34 11.84 7.34
CA GLY A 74 28.86 11.49 8.66
C GLY A 74 30.14 10.65 8.60
N ASN A 75 30.26 9.73 7.63
CA ASN A 75 31.48 8.96 7.40
C ASN A 75 32.58 9.79 6.72
N VAL A 76 32.23 10.75 5.86
CA VAL A 76 33.23 11.60 5.17
C VAL A 76 33.83 12.64 6.14
N ARG A 77 33.02 13.23 7.03
CA ARG A 77 33.51 14.15 8.08
C ARG A 77 34.34 13.44 9.16
N ASP A 78 34.06 12.17 9.46
CA ASP A 78 34.90 11.35 10.36
C ASP A 78 36.22 10.90 9.70
N LEU A 79 36.30 10.83 8.38
CA LEU A 79 37.57 10.60 7.67
C LEU A 79 38.46 11.85 7.62
N GLU A 80 37.88 13.05 7.54
CA GLU A 80 38.66 14.31 7.45
C GLU A 80 39.23 14.76 8.81
N ASN A 81 38.60 14.37 9.92
CA ASN A 81 39.10 14.65 11.27
C ASN A 81 40.12 13.61 11.81
N GLY A 82 40.56 12.68 10.95
CA GLY A 82 41.26 11.45 11.31
C GLY A 82 42.78 11.52 11.52
N TYR A 83 43.38 12.68 11.80
CA TYR A 83 44.86 12.77 11.94
C TYR A 83 45.40 12.98 13.36
N ASP A 84 44.60 13.27 14.39
CA ASP A 84 45.19 13.67 15.70
C ASP A 84 44.58 13.06 16.98
N HIS A 85 43.69 12.06 16.93
CA HIS A 85 43.10 11.48 18.15
C HIS A 85 43.46 10.01 18.43
N GLN A 86 44.31 9.41 17.60
CA GLN A 86 44.65 7.99 17.67
C GLN A 86 45.72 7.68 18.72
N ARG A 87 45.61 8.17 19.97
CA ARG A 87 46.46 7.66 21.07
C ARG A 87 45.87 7.71 22.49
N SER A 88 44.77 8.43 22.76
CA SER A 88 44.33 8.66 24.15
C SER A 88 43.03 7.98 24.59
N VAL A 89 42.25 7.36 23.69
CA VAL A 89 40.88 6.88 24.01
C VAL A 89 40.68 5.38 23.81
N ARG A 90 41.76 4.58 23.87
CA ARG A 90 41.67 3.12 23.72
C ARG A 90 41.14 2.41 24.99
N ASP A 91 41.11 3.08 26.14
CA ASP A 91 40.92 2.39 27.42
C ASP A 91 39.58 2.61 28.14
N GLN A 92 38.61 3.39 27.62
CA GLN A 92 37.49 3.80 28.51
C GLN A 92 36.04 3.69 28.05
N PHE A 93 35.70 3.38 26.80
CA PHE A 93 34.28 3.24 26.46
C PHE A 93 34.03 2.11 25.46
N GLN A 94 33.64 0.95 25.99
CA GLN A 94 32.88 -0.06 25.25
C GLN A 94 31.39 0.29 25.34
N PRO A 95 30.70 0.71 24.26
CA PRO A 95 29.28 0.52 24.15
C PRO A 95 29.02 -0.90 23.65
N GLN A 96 28.86 -1.79 24.61
CA GLN A 96 28.12 -3.04 24.52
C GLN A 96 26.98 -3.01 23.48
N MET A 97 27.15 -3.72 22.36
CA MET A 97 26.08 -4.03 21.40
C MET A 97 25.32 -5.28 21.91
N PRO A 98 24.04 -5.18 22.31
CA PRO A 98 23.33 -6.35 22.81
C PRO A 98 22.69 -7.11 21.63
N PHE A 99 23.14 -8.36 21.47
CA PHE A 99 22.55 -9.46 20.67
C PHE A 99 22.85 -9.50 19.17
N ALA A 100 24.07 -9.94 18.82
CA ALA A 100 24.27 -10.76 17.63
C ALA A 100 24.29 -12.24 18.06
N PHE A 101 23.27 -13.00 17.69
CA PHE A 101 23.26 -14.46 17.82
C PHE A 101 24.44 -15.02 17.02
N ARG A 102 25.47 -15.48 17.72
CA ARG A 102 26.64 -16.14 17.11
C ARG A 102 26.24 -17.56 16.73
N VAL A 103 25.88 -17.78 15.47
CA VAL A 103 25.85 -19.13 14.92
C VAL A 103 27.26 -19.44 14.39
N GLN A 104 27.92 -20.41 15.01
CA GLN A 104 29.22 -20.91 14.57
C GLN A 104 29.10 -21.55 13.18
N PRO A 105 30.14 -21.48 12.34
CA PRO A 105 30.09 -22.11 11.02
C PRO A 105 30.22 -23.63 11.17
N ILE A 106 29.11 -24.35 11.05
CA ILE A 106 29.13 -25.79 10.77
C ILE A 106 28.83 -25.94 9.28
N GLN A 107 29.88 -26.05 8.47
CA GLN A 107 29.83 -26.64 7.12
C GLN A 107 29.67 -28.17 7.25
N PRO A 108 29.44 -28.94 6.17
CA PRO A 108 28.65 -28.75 4.95
C PRO A 108 27.59 -29.88 4.84
N ASN A 109 26.58 -29.74 3.97
CA ASN A 109 26.00 -30.86 3.19
C ASN A 109 24.96 -30.31 2.21
N LEU A 110 25.47 -29.82 1.08
CA LEU A 110 24.73 -29.67 -0.15
C LEU A 110 24.81 -31.02 -0.88
N GLN A 111 23.80 -31.88 -0.76
CA GLN A 111 23.54 -32.92 -1.75
C GLN A 111 22.03 -33.03 -1.98
N GLU A 112 21.60 -32.41 -3.08
CA GLU A 112 20.39 -32.79 -3.79
C GLU A 112 20.37 -34.29 -4.02
N ARG A 113 19.24 -34.94 -3.73
CA ARG A 113 18.73 -36.01 -4.59
C ARG A 113 17.21 -35.91 -4.69
N ILE A 114 16.79 -35.98 -5.94
CA ILE A 114 15.43 -36.16 -6.48
C ILE A 114 14.72 -37.34 -5.79
#